data_AF-A0A821LCD9-F1
#
_entry.id   AF-A0A821LCD9-F1
#
_cell.length_a   1.000
_cell.length_b   1.000
_cell.length_c   1.000
_cell.angle_alpha   90.00
_cell.angle_beta   90.00
_cell.angle_gamma   90.00
#
_symmetry.space_group_name_H-M   'P 1'
#
loop_
_entity.id
_entity.type
_entity.pdbx_description
1 polymer ?
#
loop_
_entity_poly.entity_id
_entity_poly.type
_entity_poly.pdbx_seq_one_letter_code
_entity_poly.pdbx_strand_id
1 'polypeptide(L)'
;MNMTQVNGADRPTNTWALQYLDHVLMFDHQDDLLARMLVDIGHYFFTEAKRLADDAQLDSAYQHYGWSKIMYERYQQKEQRKKTNEIEEINRCMEAIELQRNRTNNNNDDDDDCVGESPS
;
A
#
# COMPACT_ATOMS: atom_id res chain seq x y z
N MET A 1 -32.75 9.89 52.47
CA MET A 1 -31.83 10.35 51.41
C MET A 1 -30.99 9.16 50.99
N ASN A 2 -31.20 8.64 49.78
CA ASN A 2 -30.46 7.49 49.26
C ASN A 2 -29.08 7.96 48.79
N MET A 3 -28.01 7.46 49.42
CA MET A 3 -26.65 7.56 48.88
C MET A 3 -26.48 6.45 47.85
N THR A 4 -26.49 6.83 46.58
CA THR A 4 -26.12 5.95 45.48
C THR A 4 -24.63 5.63 45.59
N GLN A 5 -24.29 4.35 45.82
CA GLN A 5 -22.91 3.88 45.64
C GLN A 5 -22.53 4.08 44.18
N VAL A 6 -21.62 5.01 43.91
CA VAL A 6 -20.99 5.14 42.61
C VAL A 6 -19.95 4.02 42.54
N ASN A 7 -20.33 2.94 41.87
CA ASN A 7 -19.44 1.85 41.49
C ASN A 7 -18.15 2.44 40.94
N GLY A 8 -17.01 1.98 41.48
CA GLY A 8 -15.69 2.38 41.06
C GLY A 8 -15.61 2.32 39.55
N ALA A 9 -15.53 3.50 38.93
CA ALA A 9 -15.26 3.62 37.52
C ALA A 9 -13.96 2.86 37.27
N ASP A 10 -14.05 1.74 36.56
CA ASP A 10 -12.94 1.08 35.92
C ASP A 10 -12.16 2.18 35.22
N ARG A 11 -11.04 2.60 35.81
CA ARG A 11 -10.13 3.50 35.12
C ARG A 11 -9.78 2.75 33.84
N PRO A 12 -10.01 3.31 32.65
CA PRO A 12 -9.53 2.69 31.43
C PRO A 12 -8.02 2.65 31.57
N THR A 13 -7.49 1.51 32.00
CA THR A 13 -6.08 1.24 31.93
C THR A 13 -5.82 1.15 30.45
N ASN A 14 -5.23 2.20 29.90
CA ASN A 14 -4.69 2.24 28.54
C ASN A 14 -3.50 1.26 28.44
N THR A 15 -3.72 0.01 28.82
CA THR A 15 -2.72 -1.06 28.87
C THR A 15 -2.16 -1.32 27.49
N TRP A 16 -3.00 -1.17 26.45
CA TRP A 16 -2.57 -1.22 25.06
C TRP A 16 -1.59 -0.07 24.71
N ALA A 17 -1.80 1.14 25.23
CA ALA A 17 -0.94 2.28 24.95
C ALA A 17 0.41 2.16 25.67
N LEU A 18 0.40 1.59 26.88
CA LEU A 18 1.63 1.27 27.62
C LEU A 18 2.41 0.13 26.95
N GLN A 19 1.72 -0.93 26.48
CA GLN A 19 2.35 -2.01 25.71
C GLN A 19 2.91 -1.52 24.37
N TYR A 20 2.22 -0.59 23.72
CA TYR A 20 2.71 0.05 22.49
C TYR A 20 3.93 0.94 22.78
N LEU A 21 3.92 1.68 23.90
CA LEU A 21 5.05 2.49 24.33
C LEU A 21 6.28 1.61 24.63
N ASP A 22 6.11 0.52 25.38
CA ASP A 22 7.18 -0.43 25.68
C ASP A 22 7.71 -1.12 24.42
N HIS A 23 6.83 -1.44 23.46
CA HIS A 23 7.22 -1.98 22.16
C HIS A 23 8.09 -0.98 21.39
N VAL A 24 7.72 0.30 21.38
CA VAL A 24 8.48 1.37 20.72
C VAL A 24 9.81 1.63 21.43
N LEU A 25 9.84 1.58 22.77
CA LEU A 25 11.04 1.78 23.58
C LEU A 25 12.02 0.60 23.51
N MET A 26 11.59 -0.58 23.04
CA MET A 26 12.46 -1.72 22.78
C MET A 26 13.44 -1.49 21.61
N PHE A 27 13.24 -0.42 20.83
CA PHE A 27 14.12 0.00 19.74
C PHE A 27 15.05 1.12 20.22
N ASP A 28 16.12 0.74 20.92
CA ASP A 28 17.15 1.64 21.49
C ASP A 28 17.97 2.41 20.42
N HIS A 29 17.77 2.07 19.14
CA HIS A 29 18.48 2.68 18.01
C HIS A 29 17.48 3.18 16.95
N GLN A 30 17.52 4.49 16.67
CA GLN A 30 16.63 5.16 15.71
C GLN A 30 16.69 4.55 14.30
N ASP A 31 17.80 3.91 13.94
CA ASP A 31 17.98 3.24 12.66
C ASP A 31 17.14 1.95 12.53
N ASP A 32 16.99 1.17 13.61
CA ASP A 32 16.17 -0.04 13.62
C ASP A 32 14.68 0.31 13.50
N LEU A 33 14.25 1.36 14.20
CA LEU A 33 12.89 1.89 14.10
C LEU A 33 12.61 2.38 12.67
N LEU A 34 13.53 3.12 12.07
CA LEU A 34 13.39 3.60 10.69
C LEU A 34 13.36 2.45 9.68
N ALA A 35 14.21 1.44 9.84
CA ALA A 35 14.19 0.24 8.99
C ALA A 35 12.85 -0.49 9.09
N ARG A 36 12.28 -0.61 10.30
CA ARG A 36 10.96 -1.21 10.50
C ARG A 36 9.85 -0.40 9.85
N MET A 37 9.86 0.93 10.04
CA MET A 37 8.88 1.83 9.43
C MET A 37 8.91 1.73 7.90
N LEU A 38 10.08 1.63 7.27
CA LEU A 38 10.19 1.47 5.83
C LEU A 38 9.50 0.18 5.36
N VAL A 39 9.66 -0.93 6.07
CA VAL A 39 9.00 -2.21 5.76
C VAL A 39 7.49 -2.09 5.94
N ASP A 40 7.03 -1.53 7.05
CA ASP A 40 5.60 -1.43 7.38
C ASP A 40 4.88 -0.49 6.40
N ILE A 41 5.49 0.66 6.05
CA ILE A 41 4.96 1.59 5.03
C ILE A 41 4.99 0.94 3.63
N GLY A 42 6.07 0.24 3.29
CA GLY A 42 6.17 -0.49 2.02
C GLY A 42 5.05 -1.52 1.87
N HIS A 43 4.77 -2.28 2.93
CA HIS A 43 3.70 -3.27 2.96
C HIS A 43 2.31 -2.64 2.91
N TYR A 44 2.09 -1.51 3.58
CA TYR A 44 0.85 -0.75 3.48
C TYR A 44 0.55 -0.35 2.03
N PHE A 45 1.51 0.31 1.35
CA PHE A 45 1.32 0.73 -0.04
C PHE A 45 1.11 -0.45 -0.98
N PHE A 46 1.78 -1.58 -0.74
CA PHE A 46 1.59 -2.78 -1.52
C PHE A 46 0.17 -3.34 -1.41
N THR A 47 -0.35 -3.42 -0.19
CA THR A 47 -1.70 -3.92 0.08
C THR A 47 -2.75 -3.01 -0.53
N GLU A 48 -2.57 -1.70 -0.40
CA GLU A 48 -3.46 -0.72 -1.01
C GLU A 48 -3.40 -0.76 -2.54
N ALA A 49 -2.21 -0.95 -3.13
CA ALA A 49 -2.06 -1.12 -4.57
C ALA A 49 -2.80 -2.35 -5.10
N LYS A 50 -2.77 -3.48 -4.37
CA LYS A 50 -3.56 -4.68 -4.70
C LYS A 50 -5.06 -4.38 -4.70
N ARG A 51 -5.55 -3.74 -3.63
CA ARG A 51 -6.96 -3.33 -3.51
C ARG A 51 -7.39 -2.42 -4.66
N LEU A 52 -6.57 -1.43 -5.00
CA LEU A 52 -6.83 -0.50 -6.11
C LEU A 52 -6.81 -1.20 -7.48
N ALA A 53 -5.92 -2.18 -7.67
CA ALA A 53 -5.87 -2.97 -8.90
C ALA A 53 -7.13 -3.83 -9.07
N ASP A 54 -7.60 -4.44 -7.98
CA ASP A 54 -8.85 -5.22 -7.96
C ASP A 54 -10.08 -4.34 -8.26
N ASP A 55 -10.05 -3.08 -7.81
CA ASP A 55 -11.06 -2.05 -8.13
C ASP A 55 -10.90 -1.43 -9.53
N ALA A 56 -9.99 -1.97 -10.38
CA ALA A 56 -9.65 -1.47 -11.71
C ALA A 56 -9.13 -0.02 -11.76
N GLN A 57 -8.66 0.53 -10.63
CA GLN A 57 -8.03 1.86 -10.54
C GLN A 57 -6.53 1.77 -10.88
N LEU A 58 -6.25 1.41 -12.13
CA LEU A 58 -4.91 1.03 -12.59
C LEU A 58 -3.83 2.13 -12.43
N ASP A 59 -4.22 3.40 -12.55
CA ASP A 59 -3.30 4.54 -12.34
C ASP A 59 -2.88 4.69 -10.89
N SER A 60 -3.85 4.67 -9.99
CA SER A 60 -3.61 4.74 -8.56
C SER A 60 -2.85 3.50 -8.06
N ALA A 61 -3.20 2.31 -8.56
CA ALA A 61 -2.51 1.08 -8.23
C ALA A 61 -1.02 1.11 -8.64
N TYR A 62 -0.72 1.54 -9.87
CA TYR A 62 0.65 1.65 -10.36
C TYR A 62 1.49 2.59 -9.50
N GLN A 63 0.92 3.74 -9.12
CA GLN A 63 1.60 4.71 -8.25
C GLN A 63 1.89 4.13 -6.86
N HIS A 64 0.92 3.43 -6.25
CA HIS A 64 1.10 2.82 -4.94
C HIS A 64 2.13 1.67 -4.95
N TYR A 65 2.14 0.85 -6.01
CA TYR A 65 3.21 -0.13 -6.23
C TYR A 65 4.58 0.55 -6.33
N GLY A 66 4.69 1.67 -7.07
CA GLY A 66 5.92 2.46 -7.16
C GLY A 66 6.40 2.98 -5.80
N TRP A 67 5.50 3.48 -4.95
CA TRP A 67 5.85 3.91 -3.60
C TRP A 67 6.30 2.75 -2.71
N SER A 68 5.60 1.61 -2.78
CA SER A 68 5.99 0.40 -2.07
C SER A 68 7.42 -0.03 -2.43
N LYS A 69 7.75 -0.03 -3.73
CA LYS A 69 9.09 -0.36 -4.24
C LYS A 69 10.16 0.56 -3.66
N ILE A 70 9.95 1.88 -3.68
CA ILE A 70 10.90 2.86 -3.12
C ILE A 70 11.19 2.56 -1.65
N MET A 71 10.18 2.17 -0.87
CA MET A 71 10.37 1.85 0.56
C MET A 71 11.21 0.60 0.77
N TYR A 72 10.96 -0.46 -0.01
CA TYR A 72 11.77 -1.69 0.06
C TYR A 72 13.20 -1.49 -0.44
N GLU A 73 13.42 -0.68 -1.48
CA GLU A 73 14.76 -0.32 -1.96
C GLU A 73 15.54 0.46 -0.89
N ARG A 74 14.89 1.42 -0.22
CA ARG A 74 15.50 2.16 0.90
C ARG A 74 15.84 1.26 2.08
N TYR A 75 14.97 0.28 2.38
CA TYR A 75 15.26 -0.73 3.40
C TYR A 75 16.49 -1.58 3.03
N GLN A 76 16.60 -2.04 1.78
CA GLN A 76 17.77 -2.80 1.32
C GLN A 76 19.08 -2.02 1.47
N GLN A 77 19.05 -0.71 1.14
CA GLN A 77 20.21 0.17 1.27
C GLN A 77 20.66 0.34 2.73
N LYS A 78 19.71 0.36 3.68
CA LYS A 78 19.99 0.52 5.11
C LYS A 78 20.47 -0.77 5.77
N GLU A 79 19.75 -1.87 5.59
CA GLU A 79 19.98 -3.10 6.35
C GLU A 79 20.99 -4.04 5.70
N GLN A 80 21.41 -3.76 4.45
CA GLN A 80 22.14 -4.71 3.58
C GLN A 80 21.43 -6.07 3.41
N ARG A 81 20.17 -6.18 3.87
CA ARG A 81 19.31 -7.36 3.77
C ARG A 81 18.49 -7.26 2.49
N LYS A 82 18.47 -8.36 1.75
CA LYS A 82 17.74 -8.43 0.48
C LYS A 82 16.23 -8.58 0.72
N LYS A 83 15.47 -7.63 0.20
CA LYS A 83 14.01 -7.66 -0.02
C LYS A 83 13.67 -7.91 -1.49
N THR A 84 14.46 -8.77 -2.11
CA THR A 84 14.45 -8.96 -3.57
C THR A 84 13.11 -9.55 -4.02
N ASN A 85 12.53 -10.45 -3.24
CA ASN A 85 11.26 -11.10 -3.55
C ASN A 85 10.10 -10.08 -3.58
N GLU A 86 10.03 -9.19 -2.60
CA GLU A 86 8.98 -8.16 -2.53
C GLU A 86 9.08 -7.18 -3.71
N ILE A 87 10.31 -6.76 -4.05
CA ILE A 87 10.54 -5.87 -5.21
C ILE A 87 10.21 -6.57 -6.53
N GLU A 88 10.56 -7.86 -6.69
CA GLU A 88 10.21 -8.65 -7.87
C GLU A 88 8.70 -8.84 -8.00
N GLU A 89 8.00 -9.09 -6.89
CA GLU A 89 6.53 -9.16 -6.90
C GLU A 89 5.91 -7.84 -7.34
N ILE A 90 6.40 -6.72 -6.80
CA ILE A 90 5.95 -5.38 -7.20
C ILE A 90 6.19 -5.14 -8.69
N ASN A 91 7.37 -5.47 -9.22
CA ASN A 91 7.67 -5.30 -10.65
C ASN A 91 6.69 -6.08 -11.52
N ARG A 92 6.39 -7.35 -11.17
CA ARG A 92 5.40 -8.16 -11.90
C ARG A 92 4.01 -7.53 -11.88
N CYS A 93 3.59 -6.97 -10.75
CA CYS A 93 2.31 -6.28 -10.65
C CYS A 93 2.27 -5.02 -11.52
N MET A 94 3.34 -4.23 -11.55
CA MET A 94 3.44 -3.04 -12.39
C MET A 94 3.42 -3.38 -13.89
N GLU A 95 4.17 -4.41 -14.31
CA GLU A 95 4.17 -4.91 -15.69
C GLU A 95 2.78 -5.40 -16.13
N ALA A 96 2.05 -6.10 -15.23
CA ALA A 96 0.69 -6.54 -15.51
C ALA A 96 -0.26 -5.36 -15.76
N ILE A 97 -0.13 -4.29 -15.00
CA ILE A 97 -0.92 -3.06 -15.18
C ILE A 97 -0.58 -2.39 -16.53
N GLU A 98 0.70 -2.29 -16.89
CA GLU A 98 1.12 -1.71 -18.17
C GLU A 98 0.57 -2.50 -19.37
N LEU A 99 0.61 -3.83 -19.29
CA LEU A 99 0.00 -4.70 -20.31
C LEU A 99 -1.50 -4.48 -20.43
N GLN A 100 -2.20 -4.29 -19.31
CA GLN A 100 -3.64 -4.03 -19.31
C GLN A 100 -3.97 -2.66 -19.93
N ARG A 101 -3.20 -1.61 -19.62
CA ARG A 101 -3.36 -0.29 -20.24
C ARG A 101 -3.18 -0.32 -21.76
N ASN A 102 -2.16 -1.02 -22.24
CA ASN A 102 -1.89 -1.12 -23.68
C ASN A 102 -3.01 -1.85 -24.44
N ARG A 103 -3.66 -2.83 -23.80
CA ARG A 103 -4.84 -3.51 -24.38
C ARG A 103 -6.06 -2.59 -24.47
N THR A 104 -6.30 -1.76 -23.45
CA THR A 104 -7.42 -0.81 -23.46
C THR A 104 -7.23 0.27 -24.53
N ASN A 105 -5.99 0.72 -24.76
CA ASN A 105 -5.72 1.74 -25.78
C ASN A 105 -5.88 1.22 -27.21
N ASN A 106 -5.44 -0.01 -27.50
CA ASN A 106 -5.51 -0.57 -28.86
C ASN A 106 -6.94 -0.92 -29.32
N ASN A 107 -7.92 -1.03 -28.42
CA ASN A 107 -9.30 -1.34 -28.76
C ASN A 107 -10.16 -0.10 -29.07
N ASN A 108 -9.60 1.12 -28.95
CA ASN A 108 -10.33 2.37 -29.22
C ASN A 108 -10.07 2.94 -30.62
N ASP A 109 -9.23 2.30 -31.43
CA ASP A 109 -8.82 2.79 -32.76
C ASP A 109 -9.56 2.11 -33.94
N ASP A 110 -10.48 1.18 -33.70
CA ASP A 110 -11.14 0.37 -34.75
C ASP A 110 -12.59 0.80 -35.11
N ASP A 111 -13.11 1.90 -34.57
CA ASP A 111 -14.52 2.33 -34.74
C ASP A 111 -14.70 3.66 -35.52
N ASP A 112 -13.85 3.97 -36.51
CA ASP A 112 -14.02 5.17 -37.36
C ASP A 112 -13.87 4.90 -38.87
N ASP A 113 -14.57 3.89 -39.40
CA ASP A 113 -14.70 3.73 -40.86
C ASP A 113 -16.00 3.03 -41.27
N CYS A 114 -17.15 3.66 -41.02
CA CYS A 114 -18.42 3.28 -41.67
C CYS A 114 -19.47 4.41 -41.60
N VAL A 115 -19.29 5.47 -42.40
CA VAL A 115 -20.44 6.30 -42.82
C VAL A 115 -20.46 6.34 -44.33
N GLY A 116 -21.45 5.61 -44.85
CA GLY A 116 -21.58 5.21 -46.23
C GLY A 116 -21.69 6.35 -47.23
N GLU A 117 -21.19 6.06 -48.43
CA GLU A 117 -21.63 6.66 -49.67
C GLU A 117 -23.17 6.72 -49.71
N SER A 118 -23.72 7.89 -50.00
CA SER A 118 -25.07 8.02 -50.52
C SER A 118 -25.00 8.74 -51.85
N PRO A 119 -25.22 8.05 -52.99
CA PRO A 119 -25.36 8.69 -54.28
C PRO A 119 -26.83 9.11 -54.47
N SER A 120 -27.08 10.38 -54.80
CA SER A 120 -28.24 10.86 -55.57
C SER A 120 -28.00 12.28 -56.05
#